data_AF-A0A4P6YRB9-F1
#
_entry.id   AF-A0A4P6YRB9-F1
#
_cell.length_a   1.000
_cell.length_b   1.000
_cell.length_c   1.000
_cell.angle_alpha   90.00
_cell.angle_beta   90.00
_cell.angle_gamma   90.00
#
_symmetry.space_group_name_H-M   'P 1'
#
loop_
_entity.id
_entity.type
_entity.pdbx_description
1 polymer ?
#
loop_
_entity_poly.entity_id
_entity_poly.type
_entity_poly.pdbx_seq_one_letter_code
_entity_poly.pdbx_strand_id
1 'polypeptide(L)'
;MEKKKIIAVGMTATMLFSTASVPGNVLAASHAESKMEINTMMQVKQSKTNLAVSSTFAELIPDVQLQQAIIEYATTDEGYLTDSQKQSLISGDKAQAQAVLATITRLNLMNCGLDFMTIAGINQLRNLQFLNLQGNTLASIGAQTFVGMNHLQFLYLDNIGLITLNQDAFGKLPQLKTLGLTQNAALINFDALYTLDETANINGGTFGGVNVSLWEAAINKVAGMGDLAPLVASGSNLSKAIQFAQFKYKLLQLENMKIGMVEVLELKPVLGASVVIKNTINDLKAAVEANDTAWFTRAGAQLYAEIHAEIMALENRQIGQLGVNIVHFPAVAQAKAALEATNTSPDYHHLAECVVQLETAIAAFVSNTRAQTADAIKNAQSKKEHTAVKELLVKAQIALAGYNYDQMIKVTNNLNTTVKQITKSEKSPVQLKQAYHLHKYVTGTAVVGTKIVVKKAGKVARSTVGASGKFKVKMGKLKNGQQITITADTPDSVTTLYKLASKSMTVKQSPKPTLKQLKIKGKKVTGKTTTGATVKVYKGKKLVSKKVVKTGNIKFKVKQKFAKKTKLTVKIQNDDEHGLAVKKWTTRVR
;
A
#
# COMPACT_ATOMS: atom_id res chain seq x y z
N MET A 1 9.33 -46.17 88.94
CA MET A 1 8.43 -45.33 88.12
C MET A 1 9.26 -44.39 87.27
N GLU A 2 9.20 -44.29 85.96
CA GLU A 2 8.76 -45.18 84.88
C GLU A 2 9.51 -44.62 83.64
N LYS A 3 10.29 -45.47 82.96
CA LYS A 3 10.98 -45.12 81.71
C LYS A 3 9.95 -45.02 80.59
N LYS A 4 9.83 -43.88 79.91
CA LYS A 4 9.19 -43.81 78.59
C LYS A 4 10.24 -43.79 77.49
N LYS A 5 10.34 -44.96 76.85
CA LYS A 5 10.96 -45.21 75.54
C LYS A 5 10.39 -44.24 74.51
N ILE A 6 11.26 -43.55 73.76
CA ILE A 6 10.95 -43.09 72.41
C ILE A 6 11.81 -43.93 71.46
N ILE A 7 11.10 -44.59 70.55
CA ILE A 7 11.57 -45.63 69.65
C ILE A 7 12.41 -44.98 68.56
N ALA A 8 13.67 -45.41 68.45
CA ALA A 8 14.47 -45.21 67.26
C ALA A 8 13.86 -46.03 66.12
N VAL A 9 13.23 -45.38 65.15
CA VAL A 9 12.97 -45.98 63.84
C VAL A 9 14.18 -45.64 62.98
N GLY A 10 15.17 -46.54 63.00
CA GLY A 10 16.21 -46.57 61.98
C GLY A 10 15.58 -46.99 60.66
N MET A 11 15.36 -46.04 59.75
CA MET A 11 15.18 -46.35 58.34
C MET A 11 16.57 -46.55 57.72
N THR A 12 17.06 -47.78 57.76
CA THR A 12 18.10 -48.24 56.85
C THR A 12 17.53 -48.19 55.43
N ALA A 13 17.93 -47.19 54.65
CA ALA A 13 17.67 -47.15 53.23
C ALA A 13 18.55 -48.20 52.54
N THR A 14 18.04 -49.43 52.45
CA THR A 14 18.59 -50.48 51.58
C THR A 14 18.27 -50.09 50.14
N MET A 15 19.17 -49.36 49.48
CA MET A 15 19.08 -49.16 48.03
C MET A 15 19.54 -50.44 47.32
N LEU A 16 18.58 -51.17 46.76
CA LEU A 16 18.80 -52.17 45.72
C LEU A 16 19.31 -51.44 44.46
N PHE A 17 20.61 -51.49 44.20
CA PHE A 17 21.18 -51.08 42.92
C PHE A 17 21.14 -52.26 41.96
N SER A 18 20.23 -52.22 40.97
CA SER A 18 20.34 -53.09 39.81
C SER A 18 21.53 -52.63 38.97
N THR A 19 22.44 -53.55 38.70
CA THR A 19 23.65 -53.36 37.91
C THR A 19 23.33 -52.92 36.49
N ALA A 20 23.58 -51.65 36.18
CA ALA A 20 23.81 -51.18 34.82
C ALA A 20 25.09 -50.33 34.83
N SER A 21 26.04 -50.75 34.01
CA SER A 21 27.43 -50.28 33.93
C SER A 21 27.54 -48.80 33.56
N VAL A 22 28.03 -47.98 34.49
CA VAL A 22 28.53 -46.62 34.24
C VAL A 22 29.90 -46.48 34.95
N PRO A 23 30.91 -45.81 34.38
CA PRO A 23 32.28 -45.82 34.91
C PRO A 23 32.37 -45.23 36.33
N GLY A 24 32.85 -46.05 37.27
CA GLY A 24 32.82 -45.80 38.73
C GLY A 24 33.74 -44.71 39.28
N ASN A 25 34.48 -43.96 38.46
CA ASN A 25 35.52 -43.05 38.96
C ASN A 25 35.07 -41.58 39.13
N VAL A 26 33.96 -41.15 38.52
CA VAL A 26 33.48 -39.75 38.64
C VAL A 26 32.45 -39.57 39.76
N LEU A 27 31.61 -40.58 40.00
CA LEU A 27 30.61 -40.58 41.09
C LEU A 27 31.23 -40.75 42.48
N ALA A 28 32.37 -41.44 42.58
CA ALA A 28 33.06 -41.67 43.85
C ALA A 28 33.79 -40.42 44.36
N ALA A 29 34.36 -39.60 43.47
CA ALA A 29 35.02 -38.34 43.82
C ALA A 29 34.01 -37.28 44.30
N SER A 30 32.87 -37.12 43.61
CA SER A 30 31.83 -36.17 44.04
C SER A 30 31.12 -36.59 45.33
N HIS A 31 30.95 -37.90 45.59
CA HIS A 31 30.36 -38.39 46.83
C HIS A 31 31.28 -38.25 48.05
N ALA A 32 32.61 -38.32 47.87
CA ALA A 32 33.57 -38.17 48.96
C ALA A 32 33.77 -36.70 49.36
N GLU A 33 33.87 -35.79 48.38
CA GLU A 33 33.94 -34.34 48.60
C GLU A 33 32.63 -33.81 49.22
N SER A 34 31.47 -34.26 48.72
CA SER A 34 30.16 -33.83 49.23
C SER A 34 29.88 -34.34 50.66
N LYS A 35 30.32 -35.54 51.05
CA LYS A 35 30.19 -36.03 52.44
C LYS A 35 31.07 -35.27 53.43
N MET A 36 32.25 -34.82 53.01
CA MET A 36 33.15 -34.01 53.83
C MET A 36 32.61 -32.58 54.00
N GLU A 37 32.10 -31.96 52.93
CA GLU A 37 31.43 -30.65 52.99
C GLU A 37 30.13 -30.68 53.81
N ILE A 38 29.28 -31.70 53.65
CA ILE A 38 28.02 -31.83 54.39
C ILE A 38 28.26 -31.99 55.91
N ASN A 39 29.27 -32.74 56.32
CA ASN A 39 29.62 -32.88 57.75
C ASN A 39 30.19 -31.59 58.34
N THR A 40 30.98 -30.83 57.57
CA THR A 40 31.50 -29.52 57.99
C THR A 40 30.37 -28.47 58.05
N MET A 41 29.41 -28.49 57.12
CA MET A 41 28.24 -27.59 57.11
C MET A 41 27.25 -27.90 58.25
N MET A 42 27.07 -29.16 58.65
CA MET A 42 26.25 -29.50 59.83
C MET A 42 26.86 -29.02 61.15
N GLN A 43 28.19 -28.92 61.26
CA GLN A 43 28.85 -28.38 62.46
C GLN A 43 28.79 -26.84 62.53
N VAL A 44 28.79 -26.13 61.39
CA VAL A 44 28.70 -24.66 61.34
C VAL A 44 27.29 -24.13 61.64
N LYS A 45 26.24 -24.94 61.44
CA LYS A 45 24.83 -24.62 61.81
C LYS A 45 24.65 -24.19 63.29
N GLN A 46 25.65 -24.39 64.15
CA GLN A 46 25.64 -24.01 65.55
C GLN A 46 26.34 -22.67 65.86
N SER A 47 27.08 -22.07 64.92
CA SER A 47 27.75 -20.77 65.14
C SER A 47 26.92 -19.62 64.59
N LYS A 48 26.03 -19.04 65.41
CA LYS A 48 25.34 -17.78 65.10
C LYS A 48 26.32 -16.61 65.25
N THR A 49 26.98 -16.20 64.18
CA THR A 49 27.63 -14.88 64.14
C THR A 49 26.61 -13.82 63.75
N ASN A 50 26.13 -13.04 64.72
CA ASN A 50 25.36 -11.82 64.50
C ASN A 50 26.31 -10.72 63.97
N LEU A 51 26.55 -10.68 62.67
CA LEU A 51 27.24 -9.55 62.03
C LEU A 51 26.21 -8.47 61.67
N ALA A 52 26.45 -7.23 62.11
CA ALA A 52 25.61 -6.09 61.76
C ALA A 52 25.85 -5.73 60.28
N VAL A 53 24.84 -5.95 59.44
CA VAL A 53 24.95 -5.76 58.01
C VAL A 53 24.77 -4.28 57.66
N SER A 54 25.66 -3.75 56.82
CA SER A 54 25.56 -2.38 56.32
C SER A 54 24.36 -2.19 55.40
N SER A 55 23.71 -1.01 55.47
CA SER A 55 22.56 -0.63 54.63
C SER A 55 22.83 -0.80 53.14
N THR A 56 24.08 -0.71 52.71
CA THR A 56 24.49 -0.82 51.30
C THR A 56 24.48 -2.26 50.78
N PHE A 57 24.78 -3.27 51.61
CA PHE A 57 24.68 -4.67 51.19
C PHE A 57 23.22 -5.11 51.09
N ALA A 58 22.37 -4.59 51.99
CA ALA A 58 20.92 -4.77 51.96
C ALA A 58 20.26 -4.15 50.71
N GLU A 59 20.86 -3.15 50.06
CA GLU A 59 20.37 -2.65 48.76
C GLU A 59 20.58 -3.67 47.62
N LEU A 60 21.63 -4.50 47.70
CA LEU A 60 21.98 -5.46 46.65
C LEU A 60 21.32 -6.82 46.89
N ILE A 61 21.40 -7.30 48.13
CA ILE A 61 20.80 -8.54 48.61
C ILE A 61 19.87 -8.15 49.76
N PRO A 62 18.57 -7.93 49.55
CA PRO A 62 17.68 -7.43 50.61
C PRO A 62 17.48 -8.39 51.78
N ASP A 63 17.67 -9.69 51.56
CA ASP A 63 17.45 -10.70 52.58
C ASP A 63 18.69 -10.95 53.45
N VAL A 64 18.52 -10.83 54.76
CA VAL A 64 19.59 -10.95 55.75
C VAL A 64 20.12 -12.40 55.86
N GLN A 65 19.27 -13.41 55.66
CA GLN A 65 19.71 -14.79 55.72
C GLN A 65 20.53 -15.16 54.48
N LEU A 66 20.16 -14.66 53.29
CA LEU A 66 21.00 -14.84 52.09
C LEU A 66 22.31 -14.06 52.19
N GLN A 67 22.32 -12.85 52.74
CA GLN A 67 23.55 -12.12 53.03
C GLN A 67 24.49 -12.95 53.92
N GLN A 68 23.97 -13.50 55.02
CA GLN A 68 24.74 -14.33 55.94
C GLN A 68 25.23 -15.60 55.25
N ALA A 69 24.38 -16.24 54.45
CA ALA A 69 24.72 -17.45 53.74
C ALA A 69 25.79 -17.21 52.65
N ILE A 70 25.80 -16.04 52.01
CA ILE A 70 26.88 -15.63 51.10
C ILE A 70 28.20 -15.49 51.88
N ILE A 71 28.18 -14.83 53.04
CA ILE A 71 29.38 -14.64 53.87
C ILE A 71 29.94 -15.99 54.35
N GLU A 72 29.07 -16.93 54.68
CA GLU A 72 29.44 -18.23 55.26
C GLU A 72 29.80 -19.30 54.22
N TYR A 73 29.07 -19.38 53.11
CA TYR A 73 29.09 -20.55 52.21
C TYR A 73 29.49 -20.21 50.76
N ALA A 74 29.66 -18.94 50.41
CA ALA A 74 30.09 -18.60 49.06
C ALA A 74 31.58 -18.92 48.84
N THR A 75 31.88 -19.39 47.63
CA THR A 75 33.25 -19.63 47.17
C THR A 75 33.50 -18.98 45.83
N THR A 76 34.74 -18.58 45.61
CA THR A 76 35.31 -18.17 44.35
C THR A 76 36.11 -19.34 43.76
N ASP A 77 36.72 -19.13 42.59
CA ASP A 77 37.64 -20.12 42.01
C ASP A 77 38.91 -20.36 42.87
N GLU A 78 39.17 -19.48 43.84
CA GLU A 78 40.30 -19.54 44.77
C GLU A 78 39.92 -20.14 46.14
N GLY A 79 38.64 -20.50 46.37
CA GLY A 79 38.15 -21.07 47.62
C GLY A 79 37.14 -20.17 48.35
N TYR A 80 37.03 -20.31 49.68
CA TYR A 80 36.11 -19.51 50.48
C TYR A 80 36.48 -18.02 50.49
N LEU A 81 35.48 -17.15 50.68
CA LEU A 81 35.72 -15.72 50.85
C LEU A 81 36.72 -15.47 51.99
N THR A 82 37.76 -14.70 51.68
CA THR A 82 38.73 -14.23 52.66
C THR A 82 38.09 -13.24 53.63
N ASP A 83 38.69 -13.05 54.81
CA ASP A 83 38.18 -12.08 55.78
C ASP A 83 38.16 -10.65 55.22
N SER A 84 39.12 -10.29 54.36
CA SER A 84 39.10 -9.00 53.65
C SER A 84 37.88 -8.86 52.73
N GLN A 85 37.53 -9.91 51.99
CA GLN A 85 36.35 -9.90 51.12
C GLN A 85 35.05 -9.84 51.93
N LYS A 86 34.98 -10.57 53.06
CA LYS A 86 33.85 -10.48 53.99
C LYS A 86 33.69 -9.07 54.56
N GLN A 87 34.79 -8.42 54.94
CA GLN A 87 34.76 -7.03 55.40
C GLN A 87 34.31 -6.06 54.28
N SER A 88 34.75 -6.26 53.04
CA SER A 88 34.30 -5.47 51.89
C SER A 88 32.81 -5.63 51.57
N LEU A 89 32.18 -6.76 51.91
CA LEU A 89 30.74 -6.93 51.79
C LEU A 89 29.96 -6.09 52.82
N ILE A 90 30.52 -5.90 54.02
CA ILE A 90 29.85 -5.21 55.14
C ILE A 90 30.37 -3.78 55.39
N SER A 91 31.35 -3.29 54.61
CA SER A 91 32.01 -1.99 54.79
C SER A 91 31.11 -0.78 54.46
N GLY A 92 29.99 -1.01 53.76
CA GLY A 92 29.09 0.05 53.28
C GLY A 92 29.46 0.67 51.94
N ASP A 93 30.56 0.25 51.31
CA ASP A 93 30.90 0.63 49.94
C ASP A 93 30.22 -0.31 48.93
N LYS A 94 29.27 0.24 48.17
CA LYS A 94 28.50 -0.50 47.16
C LYS A 94 29.38 -1.11 46.07
N ALA A 95 30.40 -0.39 45.63
CA ALA A 95 31.26 -0.82 44.53
C ALA A 95 32.15 -1.99 44.97
N GLN A 96 32.66 -1.93 46.21
CA GLN A 96 33.42 -3.04 46.79
C GLN A 96 32.55 -4.28 47.00
N ALA A 97 31.33 -4.11 47.53
CA ALA A 97 30.39 -5.22 47.69
C ALA A 97 30.06 -5.87 46.34
N GLN A 98 29.78 -5.07 45.30
CA GLN A 98 29.55 -5.58 43.95
C GLN A 98 30.77 -6.29 43.37
N ALA A 99 31.98 -5.78 43.59
CA ALA A 99 33.20 -6.42 43.14
C ALA A 99 33.37 -7.80 43.78
N VAL A 100 33.10 -7.95 45.08
CA VAL A 100 33.13 -9.25 45.77
C VAL A 100 32.02 -10.18 45.28
N LEU A 101 30.78 -9.70 45.11
CA LEU A 101 29.70 -10.54 44.58
C LEU A 101 30.02 -11.07 43.16
N ALA A 102 30.79 -10.31 42.38
CA ALA A 102 31.25 -10.72 41.06
C ALA A 102 32.39 -11.77 41.09
N THR A 103 33.04 -12.03 42.21
CA THR A 103 34.07 -13.10 42.30
C THR A 103 33.48 -14.45 42.67
N ILE A 104 32.23 -14.49 43.16
CA ILE A 104 31.59 -15.71 43.64
C ILE A 104 31.18 -16.58 42.45
N THR A 105 31.67 -17.82 42.43
CA THR A 105 31.39 -18.81 41.37
C THR A 105 30.58 -20.00 41.88
N ARG A 106 30.55 -20.28 43.19
CA ARG A 106 29.73 -21.38 43.74
C ARG A 106 29.08 -21.00 45.07
N LEU A 107 27.81 -21.40 45.23
CA LEU A 107 27.03 -21.19 46.44
C LEU A 107 26.17 -22.43 46.72
N ASN A 108 26.44 -23.09 47.86
CA ASN A 108 25.70 -24.27 48.30
C ASN A 108 24.88 -23.94 49.56
N LEU A 109 23.56 -23.97 49.41
CA LEU A 109 22.58 -23.62 50.43
C LEU A 109 21.63 -24.78 50.73
N MET A 110 22.10 -26.02 50.53
CA MET A 110 21.28 -27.21 50.76
C MET A 110 20.79 -27.29 52.22
N ASN A 111 19.49 -27.52 52.41
CA ASN A 111 18.85 -27.69 53.73
C ASN A 111 19.12 -26.52 54.70
N CYS A 112 19.19 -25.28 54.19
CA CYS A 112 19.39 -24.08 55.00
C CYS A 112 18.09 -23.53 55.59
N GLY A 113 16.93 -24.07 55.24
CA GLY A 113 15.63 -23.60 55.73
C GLY A 113 15.17 -22.30 55.09
N LEU A 114 15.65 -22.00 53.87
CA LEU A 114 15.35 -20.77 53.14
C LEU A 114 13.93 -20.83 52.55
N ASP A 115 13.31 -19.66 52.40
CA ASP A 115 12.08 -19.48 51.63
C ASP A 115 12.28 -18.57 50.39
N PHE A 116 11.23 -18.38 49.60
CA PHE A 116 11.33 -17.58 48.36
C PHE A 116 11.72 -16.12 48.62
N MET A 117 11.22 -15.53 49.71
CA MET A 117 11.60 -14.18 50.09
C MET A 117 13.08 -14.12 50.48
N THR A 118 13.58 -15.23 51.02
CA THR A 118 14.96 -15.37 51.46
C THR A 118 15.97 -15.29 50.32
N ILE A 119 15.60 -15.70 49.10
CA ILE A 119 16.54 -15.68 47.95
C ILE A 119 16.49 -14.37 47.13
N ALA A 120 15.86 -13.31 47.66
CA ALA A 120 15.78 -12.02 46.98
C ALA A 120 17.18 -11.41 46.76
N GLY A 121 17.47 -11.02 45.51
CA GLY A 121 18.77 -10.45 45.12
C GLY A 121 19.81 -11.49 44.69
N ILE A 122 19.51 -12.79 44.69
CA ILE A 122 20.47 -13.84 44.28
C ILE A 122 21.03 -13.63 42.86
N ASN A 123 20.29 -12.93 41.99
CA ASN A 123 20.71 -12.52 40.65
C ASN A 123 21.88 -11.51 40.61
N GLN A 124 22.30 -10.93 41.74
CA GLN A 124 23.50 -10.10 41.81
C GLN A 124 24.79 -10.93 41.70
N LEU A 125 24.74 -12.25 41.91
CA LEU A 125 25.86 -13.19 41.75
C LEU A 125 26.07 -13.54 40.27
N ARG A 126 26.47 -12.57 39.45
CA ARG A 126 26.47 -12.65 37.98
C ARG A 126 27.44 -13.69 37.38
N ASN A 127 28.47 -14.06 38.13
CA ASN A 127 29.48 -15.06 37.72
C ASN A 127 29.26 -16.42 38.39
N LEU A 128 28.13 -16.61 39.08
CA LEU A 128 27.81 -17.88 39.72
C LEU A 128 27.64 -18.97 38.66
N GLN A 129 28.38 -20.07 38.84
CA GLN A 129 28.36 -21.26 37.99
C GLN A 129 27.60 -22.42 38.65
N PHE A 130 27.61 -22.49 39.98
CA PHE A 130 26.96 -23.54 40.76
C PHE A 130 26.08 -22.94 41.86
N LEU A 131 24.80 -23.31 41.84
CA LEU A 131 23.82 -22.95 42.86
C LEU A 131 23.06 -24.19 43.32
N ASN A 132 23.15 -24.50 44.62
CA ASN A 132 22.38 -25.58 45.22
C ASN A 132 21.41 -25.05 46.27
N LEU A 133 20.11 -25.20 46.02
CA LEU A 133 19.01 -24.77 46.89
C LEU A 133 18.18 -25.96 47.38
N GLN A 134 18.67 -27.19 47.20
CA GLN A 134 17.94 -28.42 47.52
C GLN A 134 17.48 -28.46 48.99
N GLY A 135 16.26 -28.94 49.23
CA GLY A 135 15.73 -29.15 50.59
C GLY A 135 15.38 -27.85 51.34
N ASN A 136 15.20 -26.74 50.63
CA ASN A 136 14.62 -25.50 51.16
C ASN A 136 13.10 -25.43 50.90
N THR A 137 12.43 -24.30 51.16
CA THR A 137 10.98 -24.13 50.94
C THR A 137 10.70 -23.00 49.95
N LEU A 138 10.93 -23.26 48.67
CA LEU A 138 10.75 -22.31 47.57
C LEU A 138 9.51 -22.68 46.75
N ALA A 139 8.33 -22.28 47.24
CA ALA A 139 7.05 -22.64 46.61
C ALA A 139 6.83 -22.00 45.22
N SER A 140 7.55 -20.93 44.90
CA SER A 140 7.48 -20.23 43.63
C SER A 140 8.86 -19.82 43.12
N ILE A 141 9.04 -19.74 41.80
CA ILE A 141 10.19 -19.11 41.14
C ILE A 141 9.68 -18.14 40.08
N GLY A 142 10.09 -16.88 40.17
CA GLY A 142 9.62 -15.79 39.30
C GLY A 142 10.53 -15.53 38.10
N ALA A 143 10.02 -14.76 37.12
CA ALA A 143 10.74 -14.42 35.89
C ALA A 143 12.06 -13.66 36.11
N GLN A 144 12.24 -13.00 37.26
CA GLN A 144 13.41 -12.16 37.57
C GLN A 144 14.40 -12.83 38.53
N THR A 145 14.10 -14.04 39.02
CA THR A 145 14.89 -14.70 40.08
C THR A 145 16.32 -14.98 39.65
N PHE A 146 16.54 -15.42 38.40
CA PHE A 146 17.87 -15.79 37.89
C PHE A 146 18.36 -14.90 36.72
N VAL A 147 17.71 -13.76 36.48
CA VAL A 147 18.04 -12.89 35.34
C VAL A 147 19.48 -12.37 35.43
N GLY A 148 20.25 -12.55 34.35
CA GLY A 148 21.63 -12.06 34.25
C GLY A 148 22.69 -13.01 34.83
N MET A 149 22.29 -14.16 35.37
CA MET A 149 23.20 -15.22 35.83
C MET A 149 23.67 -16.09 34.66
N ASN A 150 24.25 -15.45 33.64
CA ASN A 150 24.53 -16.07 32.33
C ASN A 150 25.58 -17.20 32.38
N HIS A 151 26.36 -17.27 33.46
CA HIS A 151 27.41 -18.27 33.70
C HIS A 151 26.92 -19.50 34.49
N LEU A 152 25.65 -19.50 34.92
CA LEU A 152 25.11 -20.57 35.74
C LEU A 152 25.05 -21.86 34.93
N GLN A 153 25.76 -22.89 35.42
CA GLN A 153 25.89 -24.19 34.78
C GLN A 153 25.14 -25.28 35.54
N PHE A 154 25.09 -25.19 36.88
CA PHE A 154 24.48 -26.17 37.74
C PHE A 154 23.48 -25.50 38.68
N LEU A 155 22.21 -25.86 38.58
CA LEU A 155 21.13 -25.34 39.41
C LEU A 155 20.33 -26.51 40.01
N TYR A 156 20.39 -26.67 41.33
CA TYR A 156 19.65 -27.72 42.05
C TYR A 156 18.48 -27.12 42.83
N LEU A 157 17.27 -27.47 42.41
CA LEU A 157 15.98 -27.06 42.99
C LEU A 157 15.18 -28.30 43.44
N ASP A 158 15.86 -29.37 43.79
CA ASP A 158 15.26 -30.63 44.22
C ASP A 158 14.63 -30.49 45.62
N ASN A 159 13.46 -31.10 45.81
CA ASN A 159 12.75 -31.12 47.10
C ASN A 159 12.63 -29.73 47.74
N ILE A 160 12.23 -28.72 46.96
CA ILE A 160 12.02 -27.35 47.48
C ILE A 160 10.55 -27.03 47.75
N GLY A 161 9.64 -27.98 47.50
CA GLY A 161 8.20 -27.75 47.57
C GLY A 161 7.69 -26.83 46.47
N LEU A 162 8.34 -26.81 45.30
CA LEU A 162 7.99 -25.92 44.19
C LEU A 162 6.58 -26.23 43.67
N ILE A 163 5.72 -25.21 43.61
CA ILE A 163 4.35 -25.29 43.09
C ILE A 163 4.24 -24.51 41.79
N THR A 164 4.82 -23.32 41.74
CA THR A 164 4.67 -22.39 40.61
C THR A 164 6.03 -22.01 40.01
N LEU A 165 6.14 -22.13 38.69
CA LEU A 165 7.31 -21.77 37.93
C LEU A 165 6.87 -20.82 36.81
N ASN A 166 7.39 -19.59 36.81
CA ASN A 166 7.08 -18.65 35.74
C ASN A 166 7.67 -19.13 34.40
N GLN A 167 6.93 -18.94 33.30
CA GLN A 167 7.34 -19.40 31.95
C GLN A 167 8.71 -18.86 31.49
N ASP A 168 9.17 -17.72 32.02
CA ASP A 168 10.44 -17.11 31.64
C ASP A 168 11.51 -17.26 32.74
N ALA A 169 11.26 -18.09 33.77
CA ALA A 169 12.15 -18.26 34.92
C ALA A 169 13.58 -18.71 34.56
N PHE A 170 13.74 -19.46 33.47
CA PHE A 170 15.04 -19.91 32.96
C PHE A 170 15.46 -19.21 31.66
N GLY A 171 14.60 -18.31 31.12
CA GLY A 171 14.93 -17.51 29.96
C GLY A 171 16.07 -16.57 30.33
N LYS A 172 17.27 -16.83 29.78
CA LYS A 172 18.58 -16.17 30.04
C LYS A 172 19.59 -16.99 30.88
N LEU A 173 19.50 -18.33 30.88
CA LEU A 173 20.57 -19.20 31.39
C LEU A 173 21.25 -19.99 30.24
N PRO A 174 21.97 -19.33 29.31
CA PRO A 174 22.50 -19.95 28.10
C PRO A 174 23.58 -21.02 28.34
N GLN A 175 24.18 -21.03 29.54
CA GLN A 175 25.21 -22.00 29.91
C GLN A 175 24.69 -23.10 30.86
N LEU A 176 23.38 -23.17 31.10
CA LEU A 176 22.82 -24.14 32.04
C LEU A 176 23.00 -25.56 31.50
N LYS A 177 23.82 -26.34 32.20
CA LYS A 177 24.14 -27.73 31.86
C LYS A 177 23.33 -28.71 32.70
N THR A 178 22.98 -28.35 33.94
CA THR A 178 22.25 -29.23 34.86
C THR A 178 21.20 -28.47 35.65
N LEU A 179 19.98 -29.01 35.61
CA LEU A 179 18.83 -28.52 36.36
C LEU A 179 18.21 -29.66 37.17
N GLY A 180 18.26 -29.54 38.49
CA GLY A 180 17.57 -30.45 39.41
C GLY A 180 16.19 -29.92 39.76
N LEU A 181 15.13 -30.72 39.55
CA LEU A 181 13.73 -30.37 39.84
C LEU A 181 12.97 -31.52 40.50
N THR A 182 13.67 -32.57 40.94
CA THR A 182 13.04 -33.78 41.46
C THR A 182 12.36 -33.54 42.80
N GLN A 183 11.43 -34.42 43.18
CA GLN A 183 10.70 -34.35 44.45
C GLN A 183 9.89 -33.04 44.67
N ASN A 184 9.48 -32.39 43.57
CA ASN A 184 8.51 -31.28 43.60
C ASN A 184 7.14 -31.75 43.10
N ALA A 185 6.45 -32.55 43.93
CA ALA A 185 5.21 -33.24 43.53
C ALA A 185 4.04 -32.33 43.15
N ALA A 186 4.05 -31.07 43.64
CA ALA A 186 3.04 -30.07 43.33
C ALA A 186 3.32 -29.28 42.04
N LEU A 187 4.52 -29.40 41.46
CA LEU A 187 4.86 -28.75 40.20
C LEU A 187 4.24 -29.52 39.03
N ILE A 188 3.29 -28.87 38.37
CA ILE A 188 2.53 -29.45 37.25
C ILE A 188 2.75 -28.73 35.91
N ASN A 189 3.44 -27.59 35.92
CA ASN A 189 3.71 -26.79 34.72
C ASN A 189 5.22 -26.69 34.47
N PHE A 190 5.65 -27.14 33.30
CA PHE A 190 7.04 -27.15 32.84
C PHE A 190 7.30 -26.23 31.66
N ASP A 191 6.41 -25.27 31.38
CA ASP A 191 6.52 -24.39 30.23
C ASP A 191 7.87 -23.67 30.22
N ALA A 192 8.41 -23.26 31.38
CA ALA A 192 9.71 -22.59 31.50
C ALA A 192 10.91 -23.34 30.89
N LEU A 193 10.78 -24.64 30.65
CA LEU A 193 11.81 -25.45 30.00
C LEU A 193 11.98 -25.12 28.51
N TYR A 194 11.04 -24.43 27.86
CA TYR A 194 11.11 -24.13 26.41
C TYR A 194 12.37 -23.34 26.02
N THR A 195 12.97 -22.64 26.98
CA THR A 195 14.15 -21.78 26.79
C THR A 195 15.49 -22.52 26.93
N LEU A 196 15.48 -23.77 27.38
CA LEU A 196 16.69 -24.54 27.66
C LEU A 196 17.19 -25.30 26.43
N ASP A 197 18.49 -25.55 26.38
CA ASP A 197 19.12 -26.41 25.37
C ASP A 197 18.75 -27.88 25.60
N GLU A 198 18.40 -28.62 24.54
CA GLU A 198 18.01 -30.04 24.60
C GLU A 198 19.15 -30.95 25.12
N THR A 199 20.40 -30.48 25.06
CA THR A 199 21.60 -31.15 25.54
C THR A 199 21.90 -30.92 27.03
N ALA A 200 21.13 -30.07 27.71
CA ALA A 200 21.23 -29.89 29.16
C ALA A 200 20.92 -31.21 29.89
N ASN A 201 21.86 -31.69 30.70
CA ASN A 201 21.81 -32.97 31.40
C ASN A 201 21.25 -32.83 32.83
N ILE A 202 20.19 -33.57 33.18
CA ILE A 202 19.87 -33.81 34.60
C ILE A 202 20.79 -34.90 35.13
N ASN A 203 21.77 -34.52 35.93
CA ASN A 203 22.50 -35.51 36.71
C ASN A 203 21.62 -36.09 37.83
N GLY A 204 21.33 -37.38 37.74
CA GLY A 204 21.53 -38.29 38.89
C GLY A 204 20.35 -39.12 39.39
N GLY A 205 19.13 -38.92 38.89
CA GLY A 205 17.98 -39.72 39.34
C GLY A 205 16.78 -39.55 38.44
N THR A 206 16.03 -40.62 38.26
CA THR A 206 14.66 -40.61 37.75
C THR A 206 13.88 -39.39 38.27
N PHE A 207 12.98 -38.80 37.47
CA PHE A 207 11.91 -37.88 37.92
C PHE A 207 10.93 -38.60 38.89
N GLY A 208 11.43 -39.30 39.89
CA GLY A 208 10.64 -39.90 40.94
C GLY A 208 9.93 -38.79 41.70
N GLY A 209 8.60 -38.84 41.69
CA GLY A 209 7.76 -37.91 42.45
C GLY A 209 7.36 -36.62 41.73
N VAL A 210 7.58 -36.48 40.42
CA VAL A 210 7.04 -35.36 39.62
C VAL A 210 5.96 -35.90 38.67
N ASN A 211 4.75 -35.33 38.68
CA ASN A 211 3.61 -35.83 37.90
C ASN A 211 3.62 -35.27 36.47
N VAL A 212 4.35 -35.94 35.56
CA VAL A 212 4.40 -35.59 34.13
C VAL A 212 3.05 -35.88 33.43
N SER A 213 2.27 -36.83 33.93
CA SER A 213 0.99 -37.23 33.35
C SER A 213 -0.07 -36.13 33.33
N LEU A 214 -0.08 -35.22 34.32
CA LEU A 214 -0.97 -34.05 34.31
C LEU A 214 -0.57 -33.02 33.25
N TRP A 215 0.73 -32.87 33.00
CA TRP A 215 1.25 -31.95 31.98
C TRP A 215 1.01 -32.50 30.56
N GLU A 216 1.19 -33.81 30.37
CA GLU A 216 0.77 -34.54 29.16
C GLU A 216 -0.73 -34.35 28.87
N ALA A 217 -1.58 -34.50 29.90
CA ALA A 217 -3.02 -34.32 29.76
C ALA A 217 -3.38 -32.87 29.36
N ALA A 218 -2.68 -31.86 29.90
CA ALA A 218 -2.88 -30.46 29.53
C ALA A 218 -2.50 -30.17 28.07
N ILE A 219 -1.43 -30.77 27.56
CA ILE A 219 -1.00 -30.63 26.15
C ILE A 219 -1.95 -31.39 25.22
N ASN A 220 -2.35 -32.61 25.58
CA ASN A 220 -3.31 -33.39 24.79
C ASN A 220 -4.70 -32.73 24.71
N LYS A 221 -5.06 -31.93 25.73
CA LYS A 221 -6.24 -31.08 25.67
C LYS A 221 -6.12 -29.96 24.62
N VAL A 222 -4.95 -29.34 24.48
CA VAL A 222 -4.67 -28.31 23.44
C VAL A 222 -4.58 -28.95 22.05
N ALA A 223 -3.91 -30.10 21.92
CA ALA A 223 -3.86 -30.87 20.67
C ALA A 223 -5.27 -31.30 20.20
N GLY A 224 -6.14 -31.70 21.12
CA GLY A 224 -7.54 -32.06 20.85
C GLY A 224 -8.44 -30.88 20.46
N MET A 225 -8.02 -29.62 20.67
CA MET A 225 -8.74 -28.44 20.18
C MET A 225 -8.48 -28.17 18.68
N GLY A 226 -7.50 -28.86 18.08
CA GLY A 226 -7.08 -28.69 16.69
C GLY A 226 -7.14 -29.94 15.80
N ASP A 227 -7.85 -31.00 16.21
CA ASP A 227 -7.86 -32.33 15.56
C ASP A 227 -6.47 -32.99 15.43
N LEU A 228 -5.55 -32.69 16.35
CA LEU A 228 -4.21 -33.27 16.36
C LEU A 228 -4.18 -34.57 17.16
N ALA A 229 -3.39 -35.55 16.70
CA ALA A 229 -3.20 -36.81 17.41
C ALA A 229 -2.60 -36.59 18.81
N PRO A 230 -3.04 -37.34 19.85
CA PRO A 230 -2.49 -37.21 21.20
C PRO A 230 -0.98 -37.51 21.23
N LEU A 231 -0.22 -36.66 21.90
CA LEU A 231 1.20 -36.87 22.16
C LEU A 231 1.37 -37.81 23.37
N VAL A 232 2.15 -38.87 23.18
CA VAL A 232 2.48 -39.85 24.22
C VAL A 232 3.89 -39.55 24.72
N ALA A 233 4.02 -38.90 25.89
CA ALA A 233 5.31 -38.73 26.54
C ALA A 233 5.67 -39.99 27.33
N SER A 234 6.03 -41.06 26.63
CA SER A 234 6.62 -42.22 27.32
C SER A 234 8.08 -41.92 27.69
N GLY A 235 8.38 -41.79 28.98
CA GLY A 235 9.73 -41.86 29.53
C GLY A 235 10.23 -40.60 30.25
N SER A 236 10.67 -40.80 31.48
CA SER A 236 11.20 -39.83 32.44
C SER A 236 12.59 -39.27 32.06
N ASN A 237 12.66 -38.30 31.13
CA ASN A 237 13.90 -37.61 30.78
C ASN A 237 13.65 -36.11 30.49
N LEU A 238 14.47 -35.20 31.05
CA LEU A 238 14.34 -33.74 30.89
C LEU A 238 14.49 -33.30 29.45
N SER A 239 15.31 -33.99 28.66
CA SER A 239 15.43 -33.69 27.23
C SER A 239 14.07 -33.82 26.53
N LYS A 240 13.27 -34.84 26.90
CA LYS A 240 11.89 -34.97 26.42
C LYS A 240 11.01 -33.84 26.95
N ALA A 241 11.12 -33.46 28.23
CA ALA A 241 10.34 -32.34 28.77
C ALA A 241 10.72 -30.99 28.14
N ILE A 242 11.99 -30.73 27.85
CA ILE A 242 12.45 -29.56 27.11
C ILE A 242 11.87 -29.60 25.69
N GLN A 243 12.00 -30.73 24.98
CA GLN A 243 11.41 -30.92 23.66
C GLN A 243 9.89 -30.73 23.66
N PHE A 244 9.18 -31.23 24.68
CA PHE A 244 7.74 -31.04 24.82
C PHE A 244 7.36 -29.59 25.12
N ALA A 245 8.10 -28.89 25.98
CA ALA A 245 7.86 -27.47 26.27
C ALA A 245 8.14 -26.60 25.03
N GLN A 246 9.22 -26.88 24.31
CA GLN A 246 9.56 -26.24 23.04
C GLN A 246 8.52 -26.54 21.96
N PHE A 247 8.05 -27.78 21.87
CA PHE A 247 6.98 -28.17 20.95
C PHE A 247 5.67 -27.48 21.29
N LYS A 248 5.25 -27.47 22.56
CA LYS A 248 4.05 -26.77 23.04
C LYS A 248 4.14 -25.27 22.74
N TYR A 249 5.29 -24.64 22.99
CA TYR A 249 5.54 -23.25 22.65
C TYR A 249 5.37 -23.01 21.14
N LYS A 250 6.00 -23.85 20.30
CA LYS A 250 5.84 -23.80 18.84
C LYS A 250 4.38 -24.03 18.42
N LEU A 251 3.67 -24.97 19.03
CA LEU A 251 2.27 -25.27 18.74
C LEU A 251 1.36 -24.08 19.07
N LEU A 252 1.58 -23.40 20.20
CA LEU A 252 0.84 -22.18 20.57
C LEU A 252 1.16 -21.02 19.62
N GLN A 253 2.41 -20.89 19.17
CA GLN A 253 2.75 -19.95 18.09
C GLN A 253 2.00 -20.31 16.80
N LEU A 254 1.93 -21.59 16.45
CA LEU A 254 1.21 -22.08 15.27
C LEU A 254 -0.31 -21.94 15.39
N GLU A 255 -0.91 -22.10 16.58
CA GLU A 255 -2.33 -21.89 16.82
C GLU A 255 -2.68 -20.40 16.73
N ASN A 256 -1.86 -19.54 17.32
CA ASN A 256 -1.97 -18.09 17.15
C ASN A 256 -1.78 -17.67 15.69
N MET A 257 -0.84 -18.29 14.97
CA MET A 257 -0.66 -18.10 13.53
C MET A 257 -1.85 -18.64 12.73
N LYS A 258 -2.42 -19.78 13.09
CA LYS A 258 -3.61 -20.36 12.45
C LYS A 258 -4.80 -19.43 12.64
N ILE A 259 -5.03 -18.90 13.83
CA ILE A 259 -6.09 -17.93 14.10
C ILE A 259 -5.85 -16.66 13.28
N GLY A 260 -4.63 -16.09 13.34
CA GLY A 260 -4.30 -14.90 12.55
C GLY A 260 -4.38 -15.12 11.03
N MET A 261 -4.00 -16.30 10.54
CA MET A 261 -3.97 -16.65 9.12
C MET A 261 -5.38 -17.03 8.61
N VAL A 262 -6.20 -17.71 9.41
CA VAL A 262 -7.61 -18.00 9.10
C VAL A 262 -8.40 -16.69 9.07
N GLU A 263 -8.24 -15.81 10.06
CA GLU A 263 -8.85 -14.47 10.03
C GLU A 263 -8.40 -13.66 8.80
N VAL A 264 -7.12 -13.70 8.44
CA VAL A 264 -6.57 -13.00 7.27
C VAL A 264 -7.07 -13.56 5.93
N LEU A 265 -7.22 -14.89 5.82
CA LEU A 265 -7.54 -15.57 4.56
C LEU A 265 -9.05 -15.75 4.33
N GLU A 266 -9.86 -15.89 5.39
CA GLU A 266 -11.33 -15.95 5.28
C GLU A 266 -11.95 -14.58 5.00
N LEU A 267 -11.27 -13.48 5.35
CA LEU A 267 -11.78 -12.12 5.19
C LEU A 267 -11.41 -11.45 3.84
N LYS A 268 -10.62 -12.07 2.95
CA LYS A 268 -10.10 -11.40 1.74
C LYS A 268 -10.28 -12.22 0.45
N PRO A 269 -11.22 -11.83 -0.44
CA PRO A 269 -11.62 -12.59 -1.63
C PRO A 269 -10.47 -12.96 -2.61
N VAL A 270 -9.42 -12.14 -2.68
CA VAL A 270 -8.32 -12.30 -3.65
C VAL A 270 -7.32 -13.38 -3.20
N LEU A 271 -7.05 -13.51 -1.90
CA LEU A 271 -6.15 -14.52 -1.36
C LEU A 271 -6.80 -15.91 -1.39
N GLY A 272 -8.11 -15.98 -1.18
CA GLY A 272 -8.91 -17.20 -1.30
C GLY A 272 -9.02 -17.78 -2.72
N ALA A 273 -8.51 -17.11 -3.76
CA ALA A 273 -8.50 -17.63 -5.13
C ALA A 273 -7.18 -18.33 -5.53
N SER A 274 -6.09 -18.12 -4.77
CA SER A 274 -4.79 -18.69 -5.10
C SER A 274 -4.74 -20.19 -4.77
N VAL A 275 -4.54 -21.00 -5.81
CA VAL A 275 -4.37 -22.45 -5.70
C VAL A 275 -3.08 -22.78 -4.94
N VAL A 276 -2.03 -21.98 -5.13
CA VAL A 276 -0.75 -22.13 -4.42
C VAL A 276 -0.98 -21.94 -2.93
N ILE A 277 -1.57 -20.81 -2.51
CA ILE A 277 -1.85 -20.52 -1.08
C ILE A 277 -2.72 -21.63 -0.46
N LYS A 278 -3.72 -22.15 -1.18
CA LYS A 278 -4.56 -23.26 -0.70
C LYS A 278 -3.80 -24.58 -0.51
N ASN A 279 -2.99 -24.98 -1.50
CA ASN A 279 -2.22 -26.22 -1.42
C ASN A 279 -1.18 -26.13 -0.30
N THR A 280 -0.54 -24.99 -0.20
CA THR A 280 0.43 -24.66 0.82
C THR A 280 -0.15 -24.73 2.25
N ILE A 281 -1.40 -24.31 2.46
CA ILE A 281 -2.13 -24.50 3.74
C ILE A 281 -2.40 -25.98 4.01
N ASN A 282 -2.71 -26.76 2.98
CA ASN A 282 -2.95 -28.20 3.14
C ASN A 282 -1.66 -28.96 3.46
N ASP A 283 -0.52 -28.57 2.89
CA ASP A 283 0.79 -29.14 3.19
C ASP A 283 1.22 -28.83 4.63
N LEU A 284 0.96 -27.61 5.11
CA LEU A 284 1.16 -27.24 6.52
C LEU A 284 0.30 -28.12 7.45
N LYS A 285 -0.99 -28.29 7.14
CA LYS A 285 -1.88 -29.16 7.91
C LYS A 285 -1.36 -30.60 7.95
N ALA A 286 -0.97 -31.14 6.81
CA ALA A 286 -0.44 -32.50 6.70
C ALA A 286 0.88 -32.68 7.49
N ALA A 287 1.78 -31.69 7.48
CA ALA A 287 3.03 -31.73 8.23
C ALA A 287 2.82 -31.67 9.75
N VAL A 288 1.83 -30.88 10.20
CA VAL A 288 1.42 -30.82 11.62
C VAL A 288 0.78 -32.13 12.06
N GLU A 289 -0.11 -32.71 11.25
CA GLU A 289 -0.72 -34.03 11.50
C GLU A 289 0.34 -35.15 11.56
N ALA A 290 1.39 -35.04 10.75
CA ALA A 290 2.48 -36.02 10.68
C ALA A 290 3.60 -35.81 11.73
N ASN A 291 3.56 -34.74 12.53
CA ASN A 291 4.60 -34.35 13.48
C ASN A 291 6.01 -34.23 12.83
N ASP A 292 6.08 -33.73 11.59
CA ASP A 292 7.31 -33.65 10.81
C ASP A 292 8.19 -32.44 11.22
N THR A 293 8.96 -32.62 12.29
CA THR A 293 9.93 -31.64 12.81
C THR A 293 10.94 -31.14 11.78
N ALA A 294 11.29 -31.95 10.76
CA ALA A 294 12.24 -31.57 9.71
C ALA A 294 11.59 -30.73 8.59
N TRP A 295 10.27 -30.86 8.40
CA TRP A 295 9.48 -29.94 7.59
C TRP A 295 9.47 -28.56 8.22
N PHE A 296 9.24 -28.44 9.54
CA PHE A 296 9.22 -27.15 10.23
C PHE A 296 10.56 -26.38 10.17
N THR A 297 11.68 -27.09 10.19
CA THR A 297 13.02 -26.47 10.08
C THR A 297 13.33 -25.99 8.65
N ARG A 298 12.79 -26.63 7.61
CA ARG A 298 13.10 -26.31 6.20
C ARG A 298 12.03 -25.47 5.50
N ALA A 299 10.76 -25.65 5.84
CA ALA A 299 9.63 -25.14 5.08
C ALA A 299 9.11 -23.79 5.57
N GLY A 300 9.26 -23.41 6.85
CA GLY A 300 8.64 -22.17 7.38
C GLY A 300 9.08 -20.87 6.67
N ALA A 301 10.37 -20.74 6.34
CA ALA A 301 10.89 -19.59 5.59
C ALA A 301 10.57 -19.66 4.08
N GLN A 302 10.53 -20.87 3.52
CA GLN A 302 10.19 -21.10 2.12
C GLN A 302 8.69 -20.84 1.86
N LEU A 303 7.84 -21.25 2.79
CA LEU A 303 6.41 -20.99 2.86
C LEU A 303 6.11 -19.50 2.82
N TYR A 304 6.83 -18.73 3.65
CA TYR A 304 6.78 -17.28 3.66
C TYR A 304 7.15 -16.70 2.29
N ALA A 305 8.27 -17.14 1.70
CA ALA A 305 8.73 -16.66 0.40
C ALA A 305 7.75 -16.96 -0.74
N GLU A 306 7.11 -18.15 -0.73
CA GLU A 306 6.14 -18.57 -1.75
C GLU A 306 4.82 -17.80 -1.65
N ILE A 307 4.27 -17.64 -0.44
CA ILE A 307 3.05 -16.84 -0.20
C ILE A 307 3.32 -15.38 -0.57
N HIS A 308 4.47 -14.85 -0.16
CA HIS A 308 4.88 -13.49 -0.47
C HIS A 308 5.03 -13.28 -1.98
N ALA A 309 5.74 -14.17 -2.67
CA ALA A 309 5.91 -14.09 -4.13
C ALA A 309 4.56 -14.12 -4.87
N GLU A 310 3.60 -14.94 -4.41
CA GLU A 310 2.27 -15.01 -5.02
C GLU A 310 1.43 -13.75 -4.76
N ILE A 311 1.54 -13.14 -3.57
CA ILE A 311 0.90 -11.84 -3.25
C ILE A 311 1.47 -10.74 -4.15
N MET A 312 2.80 -10.65 -4.27
CA MET A 312 3.46 -9.68 -5.15
C MET A 312 3.13 -9.95 -6.64
N ALA A 313 2.94 -11.20 -7.03
CA ALA A 313 2.50 -11.55 -8.39
C ALA A 313 1.02 -11.21 -8.65
N LEU A 314 0.15 -11.31 -7.64
CA LEU A 314 -1.25 -10.87 -7.72
C LEU A 314 -1.32 -9.34 -7.83
N GLU A 315 -0.52 -8.62 -7.05
CA GLU A 315 -0.34 -7.16 -7.18
C GLU A 315 0.08 -6.81 -8.61
N ASN A 316 1.16 -7.41 -9.11
CA ASN A 316 1.67 -7.11 -10.45
C ASN A 316 0.64 -7.43 -11.55
N ARG A 317 -0.20 -8.45 -11.36
CA ARG A 317 -1.32 -8.75 -12.26
C ARG A 317 -2.41 -7.67 -12.18
N GLN A 318 -2.82 -7.25 -10.98
CA GLN A 318 -3.84 -6.21 -10.81
C GLN A 318 -3.37 -4.85 -11.35
N ILE A 319 -2.14 -4.46 -11.04
CA ILE A 319 -1.52 -3.22 -11.53
C ILE A 319 -1.29 -3.29 -13.05
N GLY A 320 -0.77 -4.42 -13.54
CA GLY A 320 -0.49 -4.64 -14.95
C GLY A 320 -1.73 -4.63 -15.83
N GLN A 321 -2.85 -5.19 -15.37
CA GLN A 321 -4.14 -5.16 -16.08
C GLN A 321 -4.71 -3.75 -16.26
N LEU A 322 -4.39 -2.83 -15.34
CA LEU A 322 -4.79 -1.43 -15.45
C LEU A 322 -3.94 -0.66 -16.48
N GLY A 323 -2.80 -1.22 -16.90
CA GLY A 323 -1.97 -0.70 -17.99
C GLY A 323 -1.25 0.62 -17.68
N VAL A 324 -1.05 0.97 -16.41
CA VAL A 324 -0.58 2.30 -15.96
C VAL A 324 0.76 2.21 -15.23
N ASN A 325 1.50 3.33 -15.26
CA ASN A 325 2.45 3.71 -14.22
C ASN A 325 1.67 4.25 -12.98
N ILE A 326 0.77 3.45 -12.37
CA ILE A 326 -0.08 3.85 -11.22
C ILE A 326 0.76 4.30 -10.02
N VAL A 327 2.05 3.96 -10.03
CA VAL A 327 3.11 4.44 -9.12
C VAL A 327 3.23 5.97 -9.07
N HIS A 328 2.63 6.72 -10.00
CA HIS A 328 2.54 8.18 -9.91
C HIS A 328 1.35 8.68 -9.09
N PHE A 329 0.43 7.80 -8.67
CA PHE A 329 -0.63 8.14 -7.74
C PHE A 329 -0.14 7.96 -6.31
N PRO A 330 -0.05 9.03 -5.49
CA PRO A 330 0.64 8.97 -4.19
C PRO A 330 0.12 7.88 -3.26
N ALA A 331 -1.21 7.69 -3.18
CA ALA A 331 -1.79 6.69 -2.29
C ALA A 331 -1.49 5.24 -2.72
N VAL A 332 -1.47 4.96 -4.03
CA VAL A 332 -1.14 3.62 -4.56
C VAL A 332 0.36 3.36 -4.40
N ALA A 333 1.19 4.38 -4.69
CA ALA A 333 2.65 4.29 -4.50
C ALA A 333 3.04 4.08 -3.04
N GLN A 334 2.37 4.78 -2.12
CA GLN A 334 2.59 4.64 -0.69
C GLN A 334 2.16 3.26 -0.17
N ALA A 335 0.98 2.77 -0.59
CA ALA A 335 0.52 1.45 -0.21
C ALA A 335 1.43 0.34 -0.76
N LYS A 336 1.94 0.50 -1.99
CA LYS A 336 2.93 -0.40 -2.60
C LYS A 336 4.25 -0.39 -1.83
N ALA A 337 4.78 0.78 -1.51
CA ALA A 337 6.02 0.90 -0.73
C ALA A 337 5.87 0.32 0.69
N ALA A 338 4.70 0.48 1.32
CA ALA A 338 4.41 -0.13 2.61
C ALA A 338 4.39 -1.66 2.52
N LEU A 339 3.76 -2.23 1.48
CA LEU A 339 3.77 -3.67 1.22
C LEU A 339 5.19 -4.19 0.98
N GLU A 340 5.99 -3.51 0.15
CA GLU A 340 7.40 -3.86 -0.11
C GLU A 340 8.28 -3.79 1.15
N ALA A 341 7.99 -2.88 2.08
CA ALA A 341 8.72 -2.76 3.34
C ALA A 341 8.47 -3.94 4.31
N THR A 342 7.40 -4.70 4.12
CA THR A 342 7.10 -5.89 4.95
C THR A 342 7.91 -7.14 4.56
N ASN A 343 8.70 -7.07 3.48
CA ASN A 343 9.46 -8.19 2.85
C ASN A 343 10.51 -8.88 3.77
N THR A 344 10.70 -8.38 5.00
CA THR A 344 11.64 -8.98 5.98
C THR A 344 11.00 -9.34 7.31
N SER A 345 9.70 -9.12 7.49
CA SER A 345 8.99 -9.35 8.77
C SER A 345 8.05 -10.55 8.70
N PRO A 346 8.06 -11.48 9.66
CA PRO A 346 7.12 -12.59 9.76
C PRO A 346 5.72 -12.17 10.29
N ASP A 347 5.40 -10.88 10.30
CA ASP A 347 4.10 -10.36 10.75
C ASP A 347 3.03 -10.44 9.64
N TYR A 348 2.32 -11.57 9.63
CA TYR A 348 1.27 -11.86 8.66
C TYR A 348 0.04 -10.97 8.78
N HIS A 349 -0.25 -10.44 9.97
CA HIS A 349 -1.37 -9.52 10.17
C HIS A 349 -1.06 -8.20 9.45
N HIS A 350 0.14 -7.67 9.68
CA HIS A 350 0.58 -6.43 9.04
C HIS A 350 0.70 -6.56 7.51
N LEU A 351 1.25 -7.68 7.00
CA LEU A 351 1.28 -7.97 5.55
C LEU A 351 -0.14 -7.92 4.95
N ALA A 352 -1.11 -8.53 5.62
CA ALA A 352 -2.50 -8.53 5.16
C ALA A 352 -3.10 -7.12 5.16
N GLU A 353 -2.87 -6.32 6.19
CA GLU A 353 -3.30 -4.91 6.25
C GLU A 353 -2.77 -4.12 5.06
N CYS A 354 -1.47 -4.26 4.74
CA CYS A 354 -0.85 -3.61 3.59
C CYS A 354 -1.51 -3.99 2.26
N VAL A 355 -1.88 -5.27 2.07
CA VAL A 355 -2.62 -5.73 0.88
C VAL A 355 -3.98 -5.04 0.77
N VAL A 356 -4.74 -4.91 1.88
CA VAL A 356 -6.05 -4.22 1.84
C VAL A 356 -5.90 -2.73 1.60
N GLN A 357 -4.87 -2.11 2.17
CA GLN A 357 -4.59 -0.69 1.90
C GLN A 357 -4.31 -0.48 0.40
N LEU A 358 -3.57 -1.38 -0.23
CA LEU A 358 -3.29 -1.33 -1.66
C LEU A 358 -4.56 -1.53 -2.51
N GLU A 359 -5.37 -2.54 -2.20
CA GLU A 359 -6.66 -2.77 -2.90
C GLU A 359 -7.59 -1.57 -2.77
N THR A 360 -7.70 -1.00 -1.57
CA THR A 360 -8.52 0.19 -1.30
C THR A 360 -8.00 1.39 -2.09
N ALA A 361 -6.69 1.60 -2.14
CA ALA A 361 -6.08 2.67 -2.90
C ALA A 361 -6.33 2.52 -4.42
N ILE A 362 -6.21 1.29 -4.95
CA ILE A 362 -6.50 0.98 -6.36
C ILE A 362 -7.97 1.21 -6.68
N ALA A 363 -8.89 0.72 -5.85
CA ALA A 363 -10.32 0.90 -6.02
C ALA A 363 -10.71 2.38 -5.99
N ALA A 364 -10.14 3.16 -5.06
CA ALA A 364 -10.32 4.60 -4.98
C ALA A 364 -9.79 5.31 -6.23
N PHE A 365 -8.59 4.94 -6.71
CA PHE A 365 -8.03 5.48 -7.96
C PHE A 365 -8.94 5.21 -9.16
N VAL A 366 -9.39 3.97 -9.33
CA VAL A 366 -10.29 3.56 -10.43
C VAL A 366 -11.60 4.34 -10.38
N SER A 367 -12.24 4.37 -9.21
CA SER A 367 -13.52 5.06 -9.02
C SER A 367 -13.39 6.57 -9.28
N ASN A 368 -12.40 7.21 -8.67
CA ASN A 368 -12.18 8.65 -8.76
C ASN A 368 -11.80 9.07 -10.19
N THR A 369 -10.91 8.35 -10.87
CA THR A 369 -10.50 8.67 -12.25
C THR A 369 -11.67 8.59 -13.22
N ARG A 370 -12.53 7.57 -13.07
CA ARG A 370 -13.75 7.44 -13.87
C ARG A 370 -14.74 8.56 -13.59
N ALA A 371 -14.97 8.87 -12.31
CA ALA A 371 -15.86 9.95 -11.89
C ALA A 371 -15.39 11.31 -12.44
N GLN A 372 -14.11 11.65 -12.25
CA GLN A 372 -13.52 12.89 -12.77
C GLN A 372 -13.63 13.01 -14.29
N THR A 373 -13.39 11.91 -15.02
CA THR A 373 -13.52 11.89 -16.48
C THR A 373 -14.98 12.08 -16.90
N ALA A 374 -15.92 11.41 -16.22
CA ALA A 374 -17.35 11.56 -16.48
C ALA A 374 -17.84 12.99 -16.20
N ASP A 375 -17.39 13.60 -15.10
CA ASP A 375 -17.70 14.98 -14.74
C ASP A 375 -17.11 15.97 -15.74
N ALA A 376 -15.87 15.76 -16.18
CA ALA A 376 -15.26 16.58 -17.23
C ALA A 376 -16.06 16.50 -18.55
N ILE A 377 -16.49 15.29 -18.96
CA ILE A 377 -17.37 15.09 -20.11
C ILE A 377 -18.68 15.86 -19.94
N LYS A 378 -19.32 15.77 -18.76
CA LYS A 378 -20.57 16.44 -18.43
C LYS A 378 -20.43 17.97 -18.50
N ASN A 379 -19.40 18.51 -17.87
CA ASN A 379 -19.11 19.95 -17.82
C ASN A 379 -18.80 20.52 -19.22
N ALA A 380 -18.09 19.75 -20.03
CA ALA A 380 -17.74 20.12 -21.40
C ALA A 380 -18.95 20.15 -22.36
N GLN A 381 -20.10 19.54 -22.01
CA GLN A 381 -21.25 19.49 -22.93
C GLN A 381 -21.81 20.86 -23.30
N SER A 382 -21.69 21.84 -22.41
CA SER A 382 -22.10 23.23 -22.69
C SER A 382 -21.31 23.88 -23.83
N LYS A 383 -20.13 23.33 -24.17
CA LYS A 383 -19.20 23.84 -25.19
C LYS A 383 -18.92 22.80 -26.29
N LYS A 384 -19.74 21.75 -26.42
CA LYS A 384 -19.53 20.62 -27.35
C LYS A 384 -19.42 21.00 -28.84
N GLU A 385 -19.91 22.18 -29.22
CA GLU A 385 -19.81 22.69 -30.58
C GLU A 385 -18.41 23.22 -30.91
N HIS A 386 -17.57 23.49 -29.90
CA HIS A 386 -16.18 23.89 -30.11
C HIS A 386 -15.36 22.72 -30.65
N THR A 387 -14.65 22.92 -31.76
CA THR A 387 -13.97 21.86 -32.52
C THR A 387 -13.02 21.03 -31.65
N ALA A 388 -12.14 21.68 -30.88
CA ALA A 388 -11.21 20.96 -29.99
C ALA A 388 -11.92 20.25 -28.82
N VAL A 389 -13.01 20.83 -28.28
CA VAL A 389 -13.79 20.22 -27.19
C VAL A 389 -14.49 18.98 -27.72
N LYS A 390 -15.03 19.03 -28.94
CA LYS A 390 -15.69 17.90 -29.60
C LYS A 390 -14.75 16.71 -29.80
N GLU A 391 -13.54 16.96 -30.28
CA GLU A 391 -12.53 15.91 -30.44
C GLU A 391 -12.12 15.28 -29.10
N LEU A 392 -11.91 16.13 -28.08
CA LEU A 392 -11.56 15.66 -26.74
C LEU A 392 -12.71 14.91 -26.06
N LEU A 393 -13.97 15.31 -26.27
CA LEU A 393 -15.15 14.60 -25.79
C LEU A 393 -15.22 13.17 -26.34
N VAL A 394 -14.97 12.97 -27.64
CA VAL A 394 -14.95 11.64 -28.25
C VAL A 394 -13.81 10.80 -27.67
N LYS A 395 -12.61 11.36 -27.54
CA LYS A 395 -11.47 10.67 -26.92
C LYS A 395 -11.76 10.27 -25.47
N ALA A 396 -12.40 11.15 -24.70
CA ALA A 396 -12.77 10.89 -23.31
C ALA A 396 -13.80 9.77 -23.19
N GLN A 397 -14.81 9.75 -24.06
CA GLN A 397 -15.82 8.68 -24.11
C GLN A 397 -15.21 7.32 -24.49
N ILE A 398 -14.31 7.29 -25.48
CA ILE A 398 -13.60 6.07 -25.87
C ILE A 398 -12.71 5.57 -24.72
N ALA A 399 -11.94 6.47 -24.09
CA ALA A 399 -11.10 6.12 -22.95
C ALA A 399 -11.93 5.51 -21.81
N LEU A 400 -13.05 6.15 -21.46
CA LEU A 400 -13.96 5.69 -20.40
C LEU A 400 -14.58 4.33 -20.70
N ALA A 401 -15.05 4.11 -21.93
CA ALA A 401 -15.66 2.84 -22.35
C ALA A 401 -14.64 1.70 -22.47
N GLY A 402 -13.42 2.00 -22.87
CA GLY A 402 -12.32 1.04 -22.99
C GLY A 402 -11.52 0.82 -21.70
N TYR A 403 -11.96 1.39 -20.57
CA TYR A 403 -11.25 1.31 -19.27
C TYR A 403 -9.77 1.71 -19.36
N ASN A 404 -9.44 2.68 -20.22
CA ASN A 404 -8.06 3.14 -20.43
C ASN A 404 -7.75 4.36 -19.54
N TYR A 405 -7.28 4.10 -18.32
CA TYR A 405 -7.07 5.11 -17.29
C TYR A 405 -5.99 6.15 -17.65
N ASP A 406 -4.94 5.75 -18.37
CA ASP A 406 -3.90 6.64 -18.88
C ASP A 406 -4.47 7.71 -19.82
N GLN A 407 -5.30 7.26 -20.76
CA GLN A 407 -5.96 8.16 -21.69
C GLN A 407 -7.01 9.01 -20.98
N MET A 408 -7.72 8.46 -19.99
CA MET A 408 -8.69 9.20 -19.17
C MET A 408 -8.05 10.39 -18.45
N ILE A 409 -6.91 10.22 -17.79
CA ILE A 409 -6.22 11.32 -17.07
C ILE A 409 -5.78 12.41 -18.06
N LYS A 410 -5.11 12.01 -19.15
CA LYS A 410 -4.60 12.95 -20.17
C LYS A 410 -5.73 13.74 -20.81
N VAL A 411 -6.78 13.06 -21.25
CA VAL A 411 -7.91 13.71 -21.94
C VAL A 411 -8.73 14.57 -20.98
N THR A 412 -8.90 14.17 -19.73
CA THR A 412 -9.60 14.95 -18.70
C THR A 412 -8.91 16.29 -18.45
N ASN A 413 -7.58 16.28 -18.25
CA ASN A 413 -6.80 17.51 -18.05
C ASN A 413 -6.88 18.44 -19.27
N ASN A 414 -6.70 17.88 -20.47
CA ASN A 414 -6.79 18.63 -21.72
C ASN A 414 -8.19 19.22 -21.95
N LEU A 415 -9.24 18.44 -21.67
CA LEU A 415 -10.63 18.86 -21.82
C LEU A 415 -10.96 19.99 -20.85
N ASN A 416 -10.65 19.84 -19.56
CA ASN A 416 -10.87 20.87 -18.55
C ASN A 416 -10.11 22.16 -18.88
N THR A 417 -8.85 22.06 -19.30
CA THR A 417 -8.04 23.21 -19.71
C THR A 417 -8.64 23.91 -20.92
N THR A 418 -9.03 23.17 -21.95
CA THR A 418 -9.64 23.71 -23.17
C THR A 418 -10.96 24.40 -22.86
N VAL A 419 -11.84 23.77 -22.06
CA VAL A 419 -13.12 24.36 -21.65
C VAL A 419 -12.90 25.65 -20.86
N LYS A 420 -11.92 25.69 -19.96
CA LYS A 420 -11.58 26.88 -19.16
C LYS A 420 -11.03 28.04 -20.01
N GLN A 421 -10.32 27.74 -21.11
CA GLN A 421 -9.81 28.77 -22.03
C GLN A 421 -10.92 29.45 -22.85
N ILE A 422 -12.06 28.77 -23.06
CA ILE A 422 -13.21 29.33 -23.77
C ILE A 422 -13.97 30.31 -22.87
N THR A 423 -13.53 31.56 -22.88
CA THR A 423 -14.07 32.64 -22.05
C THR A 423 -15.30 33.32 -22.66
N LYS A 424 -15.54 33.18 -23.97
CA LYS A 424 -16.63 33.86 -24.67
C LYS A 424 -17.46 32.93 -25.54
N SER A 425 -18.76 33.20 -25.60
CA SER A 425 -19.66 32.61 -26.60
C SER A 425 -20.36 33.72 -27.35
N GLU A 426 -20.04 33.87 -28.63
CA GLU A 426 -20.48 34.99 -29.46
C GLU A 426 -21.40 34.53 -30.58
N LYS A 427 -22.27 35.43 -31.04
CA LYS A 427 -23.03 35.20 -32.28
C LYS A 427 -22.06 35.30 -33.46
N SER A 428 -22.19 34.39 -34.41
CA SER A 428 -21.37 34.46 -35.63
C SER A 428 -21.53 35.83 -36.33
N PRO A 429 -20.42 36.45 -36.80
CA PRO A 429 -20.42 37.82 -37.35
C PRO A 429 -20.98 37.93 -38.78
N VAL A 430 -21.72 36.92 -39.24
CA VAL A 430 -22.21 36.85 -40.62
C VAL A 430 -23.27 37.92 -40.88
N GLN A 431 -22.97 38.83 -41.79
CA GLN A 431 -23.92 39.81 -42.29
C GLN A 431 -24.47 39.32 -43.63
N LEU A 432 -25.75 38.95 -43.61
CA LEU A 432 -26.43 38.41 -44.78
C LEU A 432 -27.14 39.52 -45.56
N LYS A 433 -26.75 39.68 -46.83
CA LYS A 433 -27.42 40.55 -47.81
C LYS A 433 -28.60 39.83 -48.46
N GLN A 434 -29.36 40.53 -49.30
CA GLN A 434 -30.51 40.00 -50.05
C GLN A 434 -30.09 38.98 -51.13
N ALA A 435 -30.88 37.92 -51.33
CA ALA A 435 -30.71 36.98 -52.44
C ALA A 435 -31.56 37.36 -53.67
N TYR A 436 -31.03 37.15 -54.87
CA TYR A 436 -31.70 37.48 -56.13
C TYR A 436 -31.68 36.36 -57.17
N HIS A 437 -32.76 36.21 -57.94
CA HIS A 437 -33.00 34.97 -58.70
C HIS A 437 -32.64 34.93 -60.19
N LEU A 438 -32.38 36.05 -60.88
CA LEU A 438 -31.98 35.99 -62.29
C LEU A 438 -30.57 35.41 -62.49
N HIS A 439 -29.79 35.32 -61.43
CA HIS A 439 -28.39 34.88 -61.49
C HIS A 439 -28.01 33.84 -60.43
N LYS A 440 -28.90 33.50 -59.49
CA LYS A 440 -28.80 32.32 -58.62
C LYS A 440 -27.72 32.35 -57.52
N TYR A 441 -27.32 33.53 -57.03
CA TYR A 441 -26.28 33.62 -56.00
C TYR A 441 -26.81 34.21 -54.69
N VAL A 442 -26.14 33.83 -53.60
CA VAL A 442 -26.30 34.38 -52.26
C VAL A 442 -24.95 34.96 -51.84
N THR A 443 -24.93 36.21 -51.39
CA THR A 443 -23.71 36.94 -51.02
C THR A 443 -23.83 37.55 -49.63
N GLY A 444 -22.69 37.81 -49.00
CA GLY A 444 -22.62 38.44 -47.69
C GLY A 444 -21.18 38.57 -47.21
N THR A 445 -21.01 38.99 -45.97
CA THR A 445 -19.72 39.04 -45.27
C THR A 445 -19.74 38.19 -44.01
N ALA A 446 -18.59 37.67 -43.62
CA ALA A 446 -18.38 36.86 -42.43
C ALA A 446 -16.89 36.76 -42.12
N VAL A 447 -16.54 36.13 -40.99
CA VAL A 447 -15.13 35.86 -40.65
C VAL A 447 -14.49 34.97 -41.71
N VAL A 448 -13.21 35.23 -41.99
CA VAL A 448 -12.43 34.42 -42.93
C VAL A 448 -12.40 32.97 -42.46
N GLY A 449 -12.65 32.03 -43.38
CA GLY A 449 -12.74 30.61 -43.03
C GLY A 449 -14.13 30.14 -42.59
N THR A 450 -15.11 31.03 -42.34
CA THR A 450 -16.50 30.63 -42.08
C THR A 450 -17.04 29.76 -43.21
N LYS A 451 -17.61 28.60 -42.87
CA LYS A 451 -18.29 27.70 -43.81
C LYS A 451 -19.75 28.13 -43.93
N ILE A 452 -20.14 28.53 -45.13
CA ILE A 452 -21.50 28.97 -45.47
C ILE A 452 -22.22 27.82 -46.16
N VAL A 453 -23.41 27.51 -45.67
CA VAL A 453 -24.32 26.53 -46.27
C VAL A 453 -25.63 27.23 -46.57
N VAL A 454 -26.10 27.13 -47.80
CA VAL A 454 -27.42 27.64 -48.22
C VAL A 454 -28.29 26.44 -48.56
N LYS A 455 -29.49 26.36 -47.97
CA LYS A 455 -30.48 25.30 -48.19
C LYS A 455 -31.73 25.85 -48.88
N LYS A 456 -32.24 25.09 -49.84
CA LYS A 456 -33.49 25.35 -50.58
C LYS A 456 -34.20 24.02 -50.88
N ALA A 457 -35.35 23.75 -50.26
CA ALA A 457 -36.25 22.62 -50.60
C ALA A 457 -35.48 21.32 -50.94
N GLY A 458 -34.61 20.87 -50.03
CA GLY A 458 -33.75 19.69 -50.19
C GLY A 458 -32.42 19.90 -50.94
N LYS A 459 -32.25 20.98 -51.70
CA LYS A 459 -30.98 21.33 -52.38
C LYS A 459 -30.06 22.13 -51.48
N VAL A 460 -28.80 21.76 -51.42
CA VAL A 460 -27.76 22.37 -50.58
C VAL A 460 -26.63 22.92 -51.45
N ALA A 461 -26.18 24.13 -51.18
CA ALA A 461 -24.98 24.72 -51.77
C ALA A 461 -24.04 25.20 -50.66
N ARG A 462 -22.73 25.05 -50.85
CA ARG A 462 -21.71 25.36 -49.85
C ARG A 462 -20.65 26.31 -50.40
N SER A 463 -20.03 27.10 -49.54
CA SER A 463 -18.85 27.92 -49.83
C SER A 463 -18.10 28.19 -48.54
N THR A 464 -16.81 28.46 -48.61
CA THR A 464 -16.03 29.02 -47.50
C THR A 464 -15.77 30.50 -47.77
N VAL A 465 -15.76 31.33 -46.73
CA VAL A 465 -15.42 32.76 -46.84
C VAL A 465 -13.92 32.89 -47.10
N GLY A 466 -13.57 33.51 -48.23
CA GLY A 466 -12.18 33.77 -48.58
C GLY A 466 -11.57 34.97 -47.84
N ALA A 467 -10.29 35.26 -48.08
CA ALA A 467 -9.50 36.29 -47.38
C ALA A 467 -10.11 37.71 -47.40
N SER A 468 -11.00 38.02 -48.35
CA SER A 468 -11.70 39.32 -48.41
C SER A 468 -12.84 39.48 -47.40
N GLY A 469 -13.15 38.44 -46.62
CA GLY A 469 -14.30 38.43 -45.70
C GLY A 469 -15.66 38.39 -46.41
N LYS A 470 -15.69 38.34 -47.75
CA LYS A 470 -16.92 38.23 -48.56
C LYS A 470 -17.11 36.79 -49.03
N PHE A 471 -18.35 36.31 -49.03
CA PHE A 471 -18.70 35.03 -49.63
C PHE A 471 -19.71 35.18 -50.77
N LYS A 472 -19.70 34.18 -51.67
CA LYS A 472 -20.64 34.07 -52.78
C LYS A 472 -20.99 32.61 -53.03
N VAL A 473 -22.20 32.20 -52.64
CA VAL A 473 -22.69 30.83 -52.85
C VAL A 473 -23.52 30.78 -54.11
N LYS A 474 -23.12 29.95 -55.08
CA LYS A 474 -23.92 29.66 -56.28
C LYS A 474 -24.96 28.60 -55.95
N MET A 475 -26.22 28.89 -56.20
CA MET A 475 -27.34 27.97 -56.09
C MET A 475 -28.00 27.80 -57.47
N GLY A 476 -28.96 26.87 -57.62
CA GLY A 476 -29.77 26.73 -58.85
C GLY A 476 -30.72 27.92 -59.09
N LYS A 477 -31.52 27.90 -60.18
CA LYS A 477 -32.56 28.93 -60.42
C LYS A 477 -33.43 29.08 -59.16
N LEU A 478 -33.53 30.30 -58.63
CA LEU A 478 -34.40 30.64 -57.51
C LEU A 478 -35.71 31.24 -58.06
N LYS A 479 -36.80 31.25 -57.27
CA LYS A 479 -38.06 31.92 -57.64
C LYS A 479 -38.22 33.20 -56.82
N ASN A 480 -38.94 34.19 -57.34
CA ASN A 480 -39.32 35.37 -56.54
C ASN A 480 -40.18 34.93 -55.35
N GLY A 481 -39.98 35.53 -54.18
CA GLY A 481 -40.69 35.17 -52.94
C GLY A 481 -40.22 33.86 -52.30
N GLN A 482 -39.28 33.13 -52.91
CA GLN A 482 -38.83 31.84 -52.39
C GLN A 482 -38.04 32.01 -51.09
N GLN A 483 -38.37 31.22 -50.07
CA GLN A 483 -37.56 31.15 -48.85
C GLN A 483 -36.31 30.28 -49.06
N ILE A 484 -35.19 30.77 -48.56
CA ILE A 484 -33.94 30.02 -48.44
C ILE A 484 -33.38 30.21 -47.03
N THR A 485 -32.69 29.19 -46.51
CA THR A 485 -32.04 29.26 -45.21
C THR A 485 -30.53 29.26 -45.41
N ILE A 486 -29.85 30.17 -44.73
CA ILE A 486 -28.39 30.23 -44.71
C ILE A 486 -27.93 29.88 -43.32
N THR A 487 -27.02 28.92 -43.22
CA THR A 487 -26.30 28.64 -41.98
C THR A 487 -24.82 28.99 -42.16
N ALA A 488 -24.22 29.54 -41.12
CA ALA A 488 -22.84 29.94 -41.11
C ALA A 488 -22.13 29.39 -39.88
N ASP A 489 -21.16 28.54 -40.17
CA ASP A 489 -20.34 27.81 -39.21
C ASP A 489 -18.96 28.49 -39.17
N THR A 490 -18.77 29.34 -38.17
CA THR A 490 -17.55 30.16 -38.05
C THR A 490 -16.53 29.38 -37.25
N PRO A 491 -15.30 29.19 -37.76
CA PRO A 491 -14.25 28.52 -37.02
C PRO A 491 -14.10 29.14 -35.64
N ASP A 492 -14.06 28.27 -34.64
CA ASP A 492 -13.80 28.68 -33.26
C ASP A 492 -12.36 29.17 -33.12
N SER A 493 -12.12 30.04 -32.15
CA SER A 493 -10.76 30.39 -31.70
C SER A 493 -10.50 29.76 -30.33
N VAL A 494 -9.24 29.79 -29.88
CA VAL A 494 -8.84 29.27 -28.56
C VAL A 494 -9.72 29.81 -27.42
N THR A 495 -10.21 31.06 -27.53
CA THR A 495 -10.96 31.74 -26.46
C THR A 495 -12.45 31.94 -26.75
N THR A 496 -12.88 31.79 -28.01
CA THR A 496 -14.24 32.13 -28.43
C THR A 496 -14.89 31.00 -29.20
N LEU A 497 -16.05 30.57 -28.70
CA LEU A 497 -16.98 29.67 -29.41
C LEU A 497 -18.05 30.49 -30.14
N TYR A 498 -18.06 30.45 -31.47
CA TYR A 498 -19.08 31.10 -32.27
C TYR A 498 -20.30 30.21 -32.42
N LYS A 499 -21.47 30.70 -32.00
CA LYS A 499 -22.73 29.98 -32.22
C LYS A 499 -23.05 29.93 -33.71
N LEU A 500 -23.44 28.75 -34.19
CA LEU A 500 -23.94 28.55 -35.55
C LEU A 500 -25.05 29.56 -35.83
N ALA A 501 -24.81 30.48 -36.78
CA ALA A 501 -25.84 31.42 -37.19
C ALA A 501 -26.72 30.78 -38.25
N SER A 502 -28.04 30.92 -38.10
CA SER A 502 -29.01 30.56 -39.12
C SER A 502 -29.92 31.74 -39.40
N LYS A 503 -30.21 32.00 -40.68
CA LYS A 503 -31.16 33.03 -41.09
C LYS A 503 -31.94 32.59 -42.31
N SER A 504 -33.25 32.66 -42.19
CA SER A 504 -34.17 32.54 -43.33
C SER A 504 -34.26 33.88 -44.06
N MET A 505 -34.29 33.82 -45.39
CA MET A 505 -34.41 35.00 -46.23
C MET A 505 -35.29 34.76 -47.45
N THR A 506 -36.00 35.81 -47.82
CA THR A 506 -36.84 35.83 -49.01
C THR A 506 -36.03 36.27 -50.23
N VAL A 507 -36.04 35.43 -51.27
CA VAL A 507 -35.43 35.74 -52.56
C VAL A 507 -36.26 36.80 -53.28
N LYS A 508 -35.60 37.88 -53.73
CA LYS A 508 -36.23 38.93 -54.55
C LYS A 508 -35.90 38.79 -56.03
N GLN A 509 -36.69 39.41 -56.88
CA GLN A 509 -36.33 39.61 -58.29
C GLN A 509 -35.17 40.58 -58.41
N SER A 510 -34.14 40.22 -59.21
CA SER A 510 -33.03 41.14 -59.44
C SER A 510 -33.57 42.41 -60.10
N PRO A 511 -33.33 43.61 -59.52
CA PRO A 511 -33.75 44.87 -60.12
C PRO A 511 -33.08 44.98 -61.49
N LYS A 512 -33.88 45.20 -62.54
CA LYS A 512 -33.31 45.42 -63.88
C LYS A 512 -32.55 46.76 -63.86
N PRO A 513 -31.36 46.86 -64.48
CA PRO A 513 -30.66 48.13 -64.58
C PRO A 513 -31.56 49.17 -65.26
N THR A 514 -31.65 50.37 -64.67
CA THR A 514 -32.44 51.47 -65.22
C THR A 514 -31.84 51.91 -66.55
N LEU A 515 -32.71 52.04 -67.55
CA LEU A 515 -32.33 52.42 -68.91
C LEU A 515 -32.49 53.93 -69.07
N LYS A 516 -31.39 54.68 -68.96
CA LYS A 516 -31.32 56.05 -69.48
C LYS A 516 -30.24 56.07 -70.57
N GLN A 517 -30.58 56.65 -71.73
CA GLN A 517 -29.80 56.53 -72.97
C GLN A 517 -28.33 56.92 -72.77
N LEU A 518 -27.39 55.97 -72.91
CA LEU A 518 -25.96 56.26 -72.96
C LEU A 518 -25.60 56.84 -74.33
N LYS A 519 -24.97 58.01 -74.33
CA LYS A 519 -24.48 58.72 -75.52
C LYS A 519 -22.99 58.44 -75.68
N ILE A 520 -22.56 58.15 -76.91
CA ILE A 520 -21.15 57.99 -77.27
C ILE A 520 -20.82 59.06 -78.31
N LYS A 521 -19.97 60.02 -77.94
CA LYS A 521 -19.51 61.12 -78.81
C LYS A 521 -17.98 61.10 -78.84
N GLY A 522 -17.40 60.78 -80.00
CA GLY A 522 -15.95 60.56 -80.14
C GLY A 522 -15.44 59.44 -79.22
N LYS A 523 -14.49 59.74 -78.33
CA LYS A 523 -14.00 58.81 -77.30
C LYS A 523 -14.83 58.80 -76.02
N LYS A 524 -15.78 59.73 -75.83
CA LYS A 524 -16.49 59.93 -74.55
C LYS A 524 -17.81 59.14 -74.54
N VAL A 525 -18.03 58.39 -73.47
CA VAL A 525 -19.30 57.74 -73.14
C VAL A 525 -19.89 58.48 -71.96
N THR A 526 -21.11 59.00 -72.09
CA THR A 526 -21.84 59.72 -71.05
C THR A 526 -23.27 59.23 -70.91
N GLY A 527 -23.83 59.30 -69.71
CA GLY A 527 -25.27 59.14 -69.48
C GLY A 527 -25.59 58.86 -68.02
N LYS A 528 -26.80 58.36 -67.80
CA LYS A 528 -27.32 58.01 -66.47
C LYS A 528 -27.67 56.53 -66.43
N THR A 529 -27.45 55.85 -65.32
CA THR A 529 -27.91 54.47 -65.09
C THR A 529 -27.87 54.13 -63.60
N THR A 530 -28.18 52.88 -63.23
CA THR A 530 -28.18 52.40 -61.85
C THR A 530 -26.77 52.51 -61.24
N THR A 531 -26.67 53.19 -60.10
CA THR A 531 -25.47 53.20 -59.26
C THR A 531 -25.04 51.77 -58.90
N GLY A 532 -23.75 51.48 -58.88
CA GLY A 532 -23.19 50.14 -58.68
C GLY A 532 -23.12 49.29 -59.96
N ALA A 533 -23.93 49.58 -60.99
CA ALA A 533 -23.88 48.81 -62.22
C ALA A 533 -22.55 49.00 -62.98
N THR A 534 -22.07 47.93 -63.59
CA THR A 534 -20.95 47.93 -64.52
C THR A 534 -21.45 48.12 -65.94
N VAL A 535 -21.02 49.21 -66.59
CA VAL A 535 -21.21 49.44 -68.02
C VAL A 535 -20.03 48.87 -68.79
N LYS A 536 -20.33 48.03 -69.78
CA LYS A 536 -19.36 47.46 -70.72
C LYS A 536 -19.76 47.86 -72.15
N VAL A 537 -18.82 48.38 -72.91
CA VAL A 537 -19.00 48.78 -74.31
C VAL A 537 -18.20 47.85 -75.18
N TYR A 538 -18.83 47.32 -76.23
CA TYR A 538 -18.26 46.36 -77.17
C TYR A 538 -18.37 46.85 -78.62
N LYS A 539 -17.38 46.52 -79.43
CA LYS A 539 -17.40 46.59 -80.90
C LYS A 539 -17.39 45.14 -81.40
N GLY A 540 -18.50 44.66 -81.94
CA GLY A 540 -18.68 43.22 -82.16
C GLY A 540 -18.57 42.44 -80.83
N LYS A 541 -17.68 41.43 -80.79
CA LYS A 541 -17.38 40.66 -79.56
C LYS A 541 -16.30 41.32 -78.67
N LYS A 542 -15.54 42.29 -79.18
CA LYS A 542 -14.38 42.89 -78.47
C LYS A 542 -14.83 43.93 -77.43
N LEU A 543 -14.39 43.78 -76.18
CA LEU A 543 -14.62 44.76 -75.11
C LEU A 543 -13.72 45.99 -75.33
N VAL A 544 -14.33 47.13 -75.61
CA VAL A 544 -13.61 48.38 -75.91
C VAL A 544 -13.58 49.34 -74.74
N SER A 545 -14.44 49.15 -73.74
CA SER A 545 -14.36 49.86 -72.46
C SER A 545 -15.25 49.25 -71.38
N LYS A 546 -14.89 49.46 -70.11
CA LYS A 546 -15.64 49.02 -68.93
C LYS A 546 -15.54 50.10 -67.85
N LYS A 547 -16.66 50.42 -67.18
CA LYS A 547 -16.66 51.35 -66.04
C LYS A 547 -17.80 51.02 -65.07
N VAL A 548 -17.52 51.10 -63.77
CA VAL A 548 -18.52 51.00 -62.69
C VAL A 548 -19.14 52.37 -62.44
N VAL A 549 -20.46 52.42 -62.30
CA VAL A 549 -21.25 53.64 -62.11
C VAL A 549 -21.23 54.00 -60.62
N LYS A 550 -20.65 55.14 -60.25
CA LYS A 550 -20.51 55.53 -58.83
C LYS A 550 -21.68 56.38 -58.28
N THR A 551 -22.26 57.26 -59.09
CA THR A 551 -23.21 58.29 -58.61
C THR A 551 -24.44 58.45 -59.52
N GLY A 552 -24.85 57.36 -60.18
CA GLY A 552 -25.97 57.34 -61.14
C GLY A 552 -25.67 58.03 -62.47
N ASN A 553 -24.84 59.08 -62.47
CA ASN A 553 -24.21 59.66 -63.65
C ASN A 553 -22.92 58.89 -63.98
N ILE A 554 -22.66 58.66 -65.26
CA ILE A 554 -21.44 57.99 -65.71
C ILE A 554 -20.79 58.74 -66.88
N LYS A 555 -19.47 58.92 -66.78
CA LYS A 555 -18.62 59.51 -67.82
C LYS A 555 -17.29 58.75 -67.86
N PHE A 556 -16.93 58.21 -69.02
CA PHE A 556 -15.66 57.51 -69.22
C PHE A 556 -15.25 57.50 -70.70
N LYS A 557 -14.03 57.06 -71.00
CA LYS A 557 -13.51 56.99 -72.37
C LYS A 557 -13.53 55.55 -72.91
N VAL A 558 -13.78 55.40 -74.21
CA VAL A 558 -13.47 54.17 -74.95
C VAL A 558 -12.03 54.20 -75.45
N LYS A 559 -11.41 53.02 -75.59
CA LYS A 559 -9.98 52.86 -75.96
C LYS A 559 -9.60 53.60 -77.25
N GLN A 560 -10.48 53.62 -78.24
CA GLN A 560 -10.24 54.26 -79.55
C GLN A 560 -11.42 55.13 -79.98
N LYS A 561 -11.17 56.09 -80.88
CA LYS A 561 -12.22 56.89 -81.51
C LYS A 561 -12.92 56.02 -82.55
N PHE A 562 -14.24 56.10 -82.62
CA PHE A 562 -15.03 55.36 -83.60
C PHE A 562 -15.68 56.35 -84.58
N ALA A 563 -15.79 55.95 -85.84
CA ALA A 563 -16.46 56.74 -86.87
C ALA A 563 -17.94 56.96 -86.52
N LYS A 564 -18.50 58.09 -86.99
CA LYS A 564 -19.93 58.40 -86.85
C LYS A 564 -20.78 57.24 -87.37
N LYS A 565 -21.94 57.00 -86.75
CA LYS A 565 -22.85 55.87 -87.05
C LYS A 565 -22.30 54.46 -86.74
N THR A 566 -21.05 54.32 -86.24
CA THR A 566 -20.51 53.01 -85.82
C THR A 566 -21.43 52.35 -84.80
N LYS A 567 -21.87 51.12 -85.07
CA LYS A 567 -22.63 50.29 -84.12
C LYS A 567 -21.72 49.81 -82.99
N LEU A 568 -22.11 50.09 -81.76
CA LEU A 568 -21.50 49.58 -80.54
C LEU A 568 -22.56 48.88 -79.69
N THR A 569 -22.20 47.77 -79.07
CA THR A 569 -23.05 47.10 -78.10
C THR A 569 -22.73 47.63 -76.72
N VAL A 570 -23.75 48.11 -76.00
CA VAL A 570 -23.63 48.49 -74.61
C VAL A 570 -24.32 47.44 -73.76
N LYS A 571 -23.60 46.93 -72.76
CA LYS A 571 -24.10 45.99 -71.77
C LYS A 571 -23.98 46.64 -70.40
N ILE A 572 -25.10 46.80 -69.73
CA ILE A 572 -25.15 47.17 -68.32
C ILE A 572 -25.41 45.91 -67.52
N GLN A 573 -24.63 45.72 -66.46
CA GLN A 573 -24.75 44.60 -65.55
C GLN A 573 -24.71 45.15 -64.13
N ASN A 574 -25.76 44.94 -63.34
CA ASN A 574 -25.69 45.18 -61.89
C ASN A 574 -24.62 44.28 -61.27
N ASP A 575 -23.99 44.76 -60.20
CA ASP A 575 -22.99 44.02 -59.45
C ASP A 575 -23.63 43.03 -58.46
N ASP A 576 -22.79 42.33 -57.73
CA ASP A 576 -23.12 41.25 -56.81
C ASP A 576 -23.88 41.70 -55.56
N GLU A 577 -23.84 42.98 -55.20
CA GLU A 577 -24.49 43.51 -54.00
C GLU A 577 -25.97 43.85 -54.23
N HIS A 578 -26.39 44.11 -55.48
CA HIS A 578 -27.73 44.59 -55.83
C HIS A 578 -28.52 43.62 -56.71
N GLY A 579 -28.05 42.36 -56.77
CA GLY A 579 -28.57 41.35 -57.67
C GLY A 579 -28.02 41.53 -59.08
N LEU A 580 -27.41 40.48 -59.60
CA LEU A 580 -26.96 40.48 -60.98
C LEU A 580 -28.20 40.53 -61.88
N ALA A 581 -28.23 41.46 -62.81
CA ALA A 581 -29.20 41.57 -63.89
C ALA A 581 -28.51 42.27 -65.06
N VAL A 582 -28.83 41.87 -66.29
CA VAL A 582 -28.17 42.37 -67.49
C VAL A 582 -29.19 43.03 -68.40
N LYS A 583 -28.84 44.20 -68.92
CA LYS A 583 -29.50 44.82 -70.07
C LYS A 583 -28.46 45.08 -71.15
N LYS A 584 -28.75 44.67 -72.38
CA LYS A 584 -27.89 44.87 -73.55
C LYS A 584 -28.68 45.52 -74.66
N TRP A 585 -28.07 46.48 -75.35
CA TRP A 585 -28.63 47.07 -76.56
C TRP A 585 -27.51 47.55 -77.48
N THR A 586 -27.88 47.94 -78.70
CA THR A 586 -26.97 48.54 -79.66
C THR A 586 -27.21 50.04 -79.73
N THR A 587 -26.12 50.81 -79.69
CA THR A 587 -26.15 52.25 -79.92
C THR A 587 -25.22 52.61 -81.07
N ARG A 588 -25.44 53.77 -81.68
CA ARG A 588 -24.56 54.31 -82.72
C ARG A 588 -23.77 55.49 -82.16
N VAL A 589 -22.50 55.58 -82.54
CA VAL A 589 -21.65 56.73 -82.22
C VAL A 589 -22.23 57.97 -82.89
N ARG A 590 -22.51 59.01 -82.09
CA ARG A 590 -23.12 60.27 -82.55
C ARG A 590 -22.10 61.21 -83.14
#